data_AF-A0A2E1AUN5-F1
#
_entry.id   AF-A0A2E1AUN5-F1
#
_cell.length_a   1.000
_cell.length_b   1.000
_cell.length_c   1.000
_cell.angle_alpha   90.00
_cell.angle_beta   90.00
_cell.angle_gamma   90.00
#
_symmetry.space_group_name_H-M   'P 1'
#
loop_
_entity.id
_entity.type
_entity.pdbx_description
1 polymer ?
#
loop_
_entity_poly.entity_id
_entity_poly.type
_entity_poly.pdbx_seq_one_letter_code
_entity_poly.pdbx_strand_id
1 'polypeptide(L)'
;MGYSHFGWRGICNGQTPFGLLLNLRDKFSEANEAVISIREYKQEKGDKIRKSILKKLNTIESELYQVKNESRQDPLNYPIKLNNKLASLSLIVDSAEARPTDGAYQVYEELSQELSKLIDQLNSLILNDKKGQRIKG
;
A
#
# COMPACT_ATOMS: atom_id res chain seq x y z
N MET A 1 -44.52 8.83 -3.86
CA MET A 1 -43.44 7.92 -3.42
C MET A 1 -42.54 7.64 -4.60
N GLY A 2 -41.24 7.93 -4.51
CA GLY A 2 -40.29 7.91 -5.63
C GLY A 2 -39.63 6.54 -5.88
N TYR A 3 -39.23 6.31 -7.14
CA TYR A 3 -38.49 5.15 -7.64
C TYR A 3 -36.97 5.40 -7.63
N SER A 4 -36.15 4.36 -7.36
CA SER A 4 -34.86 4.00 -8.00
C SER A 4 -34.11 2.95 -7.15
N HIS A 5 -33.94 1.70 -7.62
CA HIS A 5 -32.82 1.16 -8.43
C HIS A 5 -31.50 0.95 -7.68
N PHE A 6 -31.08 -0.32 -7.59
CA PHE A 6 -29.71 -0.85 -7.48
C PHE A 6 -28.88 -0.49 -6.21
N GLY A 7 -28.10 -1.39 -5.61
CA GLY A 7 -27.57 -2.62 -6.17
C GLY A 7 -26.97 -3.55 -5.12
N TRP A 8 -26.96 -4.81 -5.52
CA TRP A 8 -26.20 -5.91 -4.95
C TRP A 8 -24.70 -5.57 -4.91
N ARG A 9 -24.16 -5.42 -3.70
CA ARG A 9 -22.76 -5.72 -3.36
C ARG A 9 -22.80 -6.30 -1.95
N GLY A 10 -23.01 -7.60 -1.78
CA GLY A 10 -22.12 -8.63 -2.29
C GLY A 10 -21.29 -9.12 -1.11
N ILE A 11 -21.98 -9.74 -0.14
CA ILE A 11 -21.37 -10.55 0.92
C ILE A 11 -20.87 -11.83 0.23
N CYS A 12 -19.82 -11.71 -0.56
CA CYS A 12 -19.09 -12.85 -1.11
C CYS A 12 -17.79 -12.93 -0.32
N ASN A 13 -17.87 -13.72 0.74
CA ASN A 13 -16.82 -14.14 1.67
C ASN A 13 -15.42 -14.14 1.04
N GLY A 14 -14.46 -13.51 1.71
CA GLY A 14 -13.03 -13.53 1.39
C GLY A 14 -12.35 -14.91 1.53
N GLN A 15 -13.09 -16.03 1.42
CA GLN A 15 -12.61 -17.41 1.54
C GLN A 15 -12.61 -18.17 0.20
N THR A 16 -12.59 -17.45 -0.92
CA THR A 16 -12.41 -18.04 -2.26
C THR A 16 -11.08 -17.58 -2.86
N PRO A 17 -10.43 -18.39 -3.72
CA PRO A 17 -9.21 -17.96 -4.41
C PRO A 17 -9.40 -16.65 -5.18
N PHE A 18 -10.52 -16.52 -5.92
CA PHE A 18 -10.84 -15.28 -6.64
C PHE A 18 -11.03 -14.08 -5.70
N GLY A 19 -11.70 -14.25 -4.56
CA GLY A 19 -11.87 -13.18 -3.57
C GLY A 19 -10.55 -12.71 -2.96
N LEU A 20 -9.63 -13.63 -2.67
CA LEU A 20 -8.29 -13.29 -2.18
C LEU A 20 -7.47 -12.55 -3.23
N LEU A 21 -7.56 -12.95 -4.51
CA LEU A 21 -6.89 -12.26 -5.62
C LEU A 21 -7.39 -10.82 -5.80
N LEU A 22 -8.71 -10.60 -5.69
CA LEU A 22 -9.28 -9.25 -5.72
C LEU A 22 -8.74 -8.40 -4.57
N ASN A 23 -8.75 -8.93 -3.35
CA ASN A 23 -8.22 -8.24 -2.18
C ASN A 23 -6.72 -7.89 -2.33
N LEU A 24 -5.91 -8.82 -2.85
CA LEU A 24 -4.49 -8.58 -3.13
C LEU A 24 -4.28 -7.48 -4.17
N ARG A 25 -5.07 -7.49 -5.25
CA ARG A 25 -5.05 -6.43 -6.27
C ARG A 25 -5.39 -5.07 -5.68
N ASP A 26 -6.40 -5.00 -4.81
CA ASP A 26 -6.81 -3.77 -4.16
C ASP A 26 -5.69 -3.25 -3.25
N LYS A 27 -5.07 -4.14 -2.46
CA LYS A 27 -3.92 -3.77 -1.59
C LYS A 27 -2.69 -3.32 -2.38
N PHE A 28 -2.41 -3.94 -3.53
CA PHE A 28 -1.35 -3.49 -4.42
C PHE A 28 -1.63 -2.09 -4.99
N SER A 29 -2.89 -1.82 -5.35
CA SER A 29 -3.31 -0.51 -5.85
C SER A 29 -3.17 0.56 -4.76
N GLU A 30 -3.63 0.26 -3.55
CA GLU A 30 -3.52 1.13 -2.37
C GLU A 30 -2.06 1.47 -2.03
N ALA A 31 -1.15 0.48 -2.10
CA ALA A 31 0.28 0.71 -1.90
C ALA A 31 0.89 1.61 -2.98
N ASN A 32 0.50 1.44 -4.25
CA ASN A 32 0.96 2.31 -5.34
C ASN A 32 0.44 3.75 -5.18
N GLU A 33 -0.82 3.92 -4.81
CA GLU A 33 -1.42 5.23 -4.53
C GLU A 33 -0.70 5.96 -3.39
N ALA A 34 -0.30 5.23 -2.33
CA ALA A 34 0.48 5.79 -1.23
C ALA A 34 1.86 6.30 -1.71
N VAL A 35 2.55 5.55 -2.57
CA VAL A 35 3.83 5.98 -3.17
C VAL A 35 3.65 7.22 -4.05
N ILE A 36 2.61 7.24 -4.89
CA ILE A 36 2.27 8.40 -5.72
C ILE A 36 2.02 9.63 -4.84
N SER A 37 1.20 9.49 -3.80
CA SER A 37 0.87 10.56 -2.86
C SER A 37 2.12 11.13 -2.18
N ILE A 38 3.09 10.29 -1.81
CA ILE A 38 4.37 10.74 -1.24
C ILE A 38 5.14 11.60 -2.26
N ARG A 39 5.22 11.15 -3.51
CA ARG A 39 5.97 11.84 -4.58
C ARG A 39 5.33 13.16 -4.94
N GLU A 40 4.01 13.19 -5.10
CA GLU A 40 3.24 14.41 -5.37
C GLU A 40 3.42 15.43 -4.25
N TYR A 41 3.33 15.00 -2.99
CA TYR A 41 3.54 15.88 -1.84
C TYR A 41 4.98 16.43 -1.78
N LYS A 42 5.99 15.60 -2.08
CA LYS A 42 7.39 16.04 -2.21
C LYS A 42 7.56 17.06 -3.34
N GLN A 43 6.92 16.84 -4.48
CA GLN A 43 6.98 17.75 -5.62
C GLN A 43 6.28 19.09 -5.34
N GLU A 44 5.09 19.06 -4.72
CA GLU A 44 4.31 20.25 -4.39
C GLU A 44 5.07 21.16 -3.40
N LYS A 45 5.68 20.56 -2.38
CA LYS A 45 6.31 21.31 -1.28
C LYS A 45 7.80 21.59 -1.51
N GLY A 46 8.51 20.72 -2.22
CA GLY A 46 9.95 20.82 -2.45
C GLY A 46 10.72 21.05 -1.15
N ASP A 47 11.57 22.07 -1.14
CA ASP A 47 12.43 22.41 0.01
C ASP A 47 11.66 22.96 1.23
N LYS A 48 10.36 23.24 1.10
CA LYS A 48 9.53 23.72 2.22
C LYS A 48 9.17 22.60 3.21
N ILE A 49 9.40 21.33 2.85
CA ILE A 49 9.19 20.21 3.76
C ILE A 49 10.24 20.23 4.87
N ARG A 50 9.80 20.09 6.12
CA ARG A 50 10.71 19.94 7.26
C ARG A 50 11.58 18.69 7.04
N LYS A 51 12.91 18.81 7.20
CA LYS A 51 13.86 17.70 7.01
C LYS A 51 13.48 16.43 7.79
N SER A 52 12.93 16.58 8.99
CA SER A 52 12.45 15.46 9.81
C SER A 52 11.26 14.72 9.19
N ILE A 53 10.36 15.44 8.51
CA ILE A 53 9.20 14.88 7.81
C ILE A 53 9.64 14.25 6.50
N LEU A 54 10.52 14.92 5.75
CA LEU A 54 11.10 14.37 4.52
C LEU A 54 11.78 13.02 4.77
N LYS A 55 12.56 12.88 5.86
CA LYS A 55 13.19 11.62 6.25
C LYS A 55 12.16 10.51 6.52
N LYS A 56 11.05 10.84 7.20
CA LYS A 56 9.98 9.88 7.48
C LYS A 56 9.23 9.46 6.20
N LEU A 57 8.94 10.42 5.32
CA LEU A 57 8.35 10.13 4.00
C LEU A 57 9.24 9.21 3.16
N ASN A 58 10.56 9.43 3.15
CA ASN A 58 11.51 8.54 2.48
C ASN A 58 11.52 7.13 3.10
N THR A 59 11.36 7.03 4.43
CA THR A 59 11.32 5.74 5.13
C THR A 59 10.08 4.96 4.70
N ILE A 60 8.89 5.59 4.78
CA ILE A 60 7.62 4.97 4.37
C ILE A 60 7.66 4.59 2.88
N GLU A 61 8.12 5.47 1.99
CA GLU A 61 8.25 5.16 0.55
C GLU A 61 9.13 3.94 0.32
N SER A 62 10.23 3.81 1.08
CA SER A 62 11.15 2.69 0.98
C SER A 62 10.61 1.38 1.57
N GLU A 63 9.62 1.44 2.45
CA GLU A 63 8.94 0.26 3.01
C GLU A 63 7.84 -0.24 2.07
N LEU A 64 7.09 0.69 1.47
CA LEU A 64 6.06 0.41 0.46
C LEU A 64 6.67 -0.12 -0.85
N TYR A 65 7.71 0.55 -1.34
CA TYR A 65 8.32 0.25 -2.64
C TYR A 65 9.84 0.22 -2.58
N GLN A 66 10.44 -0.61 -3.41
CA GLN A 66 11.89 -0.65 -3.55
C GLN A 66 12.37 0.57 -4.33
N VAL A 67 12.71 1.66 -3.62
CA VAL A 67 13.17 2.93 -4.21
C VAL A 67 14.49 2.77 -4.99
N LYS A 68 15.28 1.72 -4.74
CA LYS A 68 16.48 1.40 -5.51
C LYS A 68 16.16 0.43 -6.65
N ASN A 69 15.62 0.97 -7.75
CA ASN A 69 15.58 0.26 -9.04
C ASN A 69 16.36 1.05 -10.12
N GLU A 70 17.47 1.67 -9.74
CA GLU A 70 18.40 2.36 -10.64
C GLU A 70 19.76 1.64 -10.78
N SER A 71 19.87 0.34 -10.48
CA SER A 71 21.13 -0.36 -10.69
C SER A 71 20.96 -1.76 -11.26
N ARG A 72 21.65 -1.99 -12.37
CA ARG A 72 21.78 -3.23 -13.13
C ARG A 72 22.61 -4.29 -12.39
N GLN A 73 22.37 -4.54 -11.11
CA GLN A 73 23.07 -5.61 -10.40
C GLN A 73 22.12 -6.39 -9.48
N ASP A 74 22.05 -7.68 -9.81
CA ASP A 74 21.47 -8.82 -9.11
C ASP A 74 20.16 -8.59 -8.34
N PRO A 75 19.00 -8.97 -8.92
CA PRO A 75 17.68 -8.89 -8.27
C PRO A 75 17.58 -9.65 -6.93
N LEU A 76 18.55 -10.51 -6.62
CA LEU A 76 18.50 -11.44 -5.49
C LEU A 76 19.01 -10.88 -4.15
N ASN A 77 19.54 -9.64 -4.10
CA ASN A 77 20.18 -9.08 -2.90
C ASN A 77 19.36 -8.03 -2.13
N TYR A 78 18.10 -7.79 -2.48
CA TYR A 78 17.27 -6.78 -1.80
C TYR A 78 16.21 -7.42 -0.91
N PRO A 79 15.98 -6.89 0.31
CA PRO A 79 14.83 -7.32 1.12
C PRO A 79 13.54 -7.12 0.33
N ILE A 80 12.73 -8.17 0.23
CA ILE A 80 11.42 -8.15 -0.44
C ILE A 80 10.54 -7.09 0.26
N LYS A 81 10.30 -5.96 -0.42
CA LYS A 81 9.41 -4.88 0.06
C LYS A 81 7.95 -5.28 -0.01
N LEU A 82 7.07 -4.52 0.65
CA LEU A 82 5.65 -4.88 0.80
C LEU A 82 4.97 -5.15 -0.55
N ASN A 83 5.25 -4.34 -1.59
CA ASN A 83 4.74 -4.60 -2.95
C ASN A 83 5.20 -5.94 -3.54
N ASN A 84 6.46 -6.34 -3.33
CA ASN A 84 6.98 -7.61 -3.83
C ASN A 84 6.35 -8.78 -3.07
N LYS A 85 6.12 -8.64 -1.75
CA LYS A 85 5.46 -9.68 -0.94
C LYS A 85 4.01 -9.89 -1.40
N LEU A 86 3.26 -8.80 -1.64
CA LEU A 86 1.90 -8.87 -2.20
C LEU A 86 1.89 -9.53 -3.57
N ALA A 87 2.82 -9.14 -4.46
CA ALA A 87 2.93 -9.74 -5.79
C ALA A 87 3.28 -11.24 -5.75
N SER A 88 4.23 -11.64 -4.88
CA SER A 88 4.57 -13.06 -4.68
C SER A 88 3.40 -13.86 -4.15
N LEU A 89 2.62 -13.32 -3.19
CA LEU A 89 1.44 -13.99 -2.68
C LEU A 89 0.36 -14.15 -3.76
N SER A 90 0.15 -13.12 -4.59
CA SER A 90 -0.77 -13.20 -5.74
C SER A 90 -0.38 -14.33 -6.70
N LEU A 91 0.91 -14.48 -7.03
CA LEU A 91 1.38 -15.56 -7.91
C LEU A 91 1.13 -16.95 -7.31
N ILE A 92 1.34 -17.12 -6.00
CA ILE A 92 1.09 -18.39 -5.31
C ILE A 92 -0.41 -18.72 -5.32
N VAL A 93 -1.26 -17.72 -5.09
CA VAL A 93 -2.72 -17.90 -5.06
C VAL A 93 -3.28 -18.14 -6.46
N ASP A 94 -2.74 -17.48 -7.49
CA ASP A 94 -3.19 -17.60 -8.88
C ASP A 94 -2.75 -18.94 -9.53
N SER A 95 -1.56 -19.44 -9.15
CA SER A 95 -1.05 -20.73 -9.65
C SER A 95 -1.63 -21.97 -8.95
N ALA A 96 -2.34 -21.79 -7.83
CA ALA A 96 -2.94 -22.90 -7.11
C ALA A 96 -4.26 -23.33 -7.76
N GLU A 97 -4.31 -24.57 -8.27
CA GLU A 97 -5.57 -25.19 -8.73
C GLU A 97 -6.56 -25.46 -7.57
N ALA A 98 -6.07 -25.44 -6.33
CA ALA A 98 -6.84 -25.64 -5.10
C ALA A 98 -7.12 -24.32 -4.36
N ARG A 99 -8.06 -24.34 -3.41
CA ARG A 99 -8.36 -23.18 -2.55
C ARG A 99 -7.09 -22.71 -1.81
N PRO A 100 -6.92 -21.40 -1.56
CA PRO A 100 -5.75 -20.88 -0.84
C PRO A 100 -5.66 -21.53 0.54
N THR A 101 -4.43 -21.80 0.98
CA THR A 101 -4.18 -22.36 2.31
C THR A 101 -4.46 -21.32 3.40
N ASP A 102 -4.75 -21.76 4.62
CA ASP A 102 -4.92 -20.87 5.77
C ASP A 102 -3.68 -19.97 5.97
N GLY A 103 -2.49 -20.48 5.66
CA GLY A 103 -1.25 -19.71 5.67
C GLY A 103 -1.24 -18.56 4.65
N ALA A 104 -1.82 -18.74 3.46
CA ALA A 104 -1.92 -17.65 2.47
C ALA A 104 -2.83 -16.52 2.96
N TYR A 105 -3.94 -16.87 3.64
CA TYR A 105 -4.83 -15.89 4.27
C TYR A 105 -4.14 -15.15 5.41
N GLN A 106 -3.40 -15.85 6.29
CA GLN A 106 -2.66 -15.22 7.38
C GLN A 106 -1.60 -14.24 6.85
N VAL A 107 -0.83 -14.64 5.85
CA VAL A 107 0.18 -13.75 5.24
C VAL A 107 -0.50 -12.53 4.61
N TYR A 108 -1.64 -12.69 3.94
CA TYR A 108 -2.42 -11.57 3.42
C TYR A 108 -2.84 -10.60 4.55
N GLU A 109 -3.36 -11.12 5.65
CA GLU A 109 -3.80 -10.28 6.79
C GLU A 109 -2.62 -9.50 7.40
N GLU A 110 -1.49 -10.15 7.61
CA GLU A 110 -0.27 -9.51 8.14
C GLU A 110 0.20 -8.39 7.22
N LEU A 111 0.29 -8.64 5.92
CA LEU A 111 0.70 -7.65 4.92
C LEU A 111 -0.31 -6.50 4.81
N SER A 112 -1.61 -6.80 4.89
CA SER A 112 -2.66 -5.77 4.87
C SER A 112 -2.56 -4.87 6.11
N GLN A 113 -2.30 -5.43 7.29
CA GLN A 113 -2.12 -4.66 8.51
C GLN A 113 -0.86 -3.79 8.48
N GLU A 114 0.24 -4.32 7.94
CA GLU A 114 1.48 -3.55 7.73
C GLU A 114 1.23 -2.36 6.79
N LEU A 115 0.55 -2.59 5.67
CA LEU A 115 0.18 -1.53 4.73
C LEU A 115 -0.70 -0.45 5.37
N SER A 116 -1.76 -0.84 6.09
CA SER A 116 -2.64 0.11 6.77
C SER A 116 -1.89 0.97 7.78
N LYS A 117 -0.96 0.39 8.55
CA LYS A 117 -0.11 1.17 9.48
C LYS A 117 0.74 2.22 8.76
N LEU A 118 1.34 1.86 7.62
CA LEU A 118 2.16 2.79 6.84
C LEU A 118 1.33 3.94 6.27
N ILE A 119 0.12 3.65 5.79
CA ILE A 119 -0.81 4.66 5.27
C ILE A 119 -1.30 5.59 6.38
N ASP A 120 -1.64 5.06 7.55
CA ASP A 120 -2.05 5.87 8.70
C ASP A 120 -0.92 6.80 9.17
N GLN A 121 0.32 6.29 9.17
CA GLN A 121 1.51 7.09 9.45
C GLN A 121 1.72 8.19 8.39
N LEU A 122 1.58 7.87 7.10
CA LEU A 122 1.66 8.83 6.01
C LEU A 122 0.64 9.96 6.17
N ASN A 123 -0.63 9.61 6.36
CA ASN A 123 -1.73 10.55 6.54
C ASN A 123 -1.48 11.47 7.74
N SER A 124 -1.07 10.90 8.87
CA SER A 124 -0.74 11.65 10.09
C SER A 124 0.42 12.63 9.86
N LEU A 125 1.46 12.22 9.12
CA LEU A 125 2.61 13.08 8.82
C LEU A 125 2.23 14.28 7.95
N ILE A 126 1.47 14.05 6.88
CA ILE A 126 1.01 15.11 5.97
C ILE A 126 0.10 16.09 6.72
N LEU A 127 -0.84 15.59 7.54
CA LEU A 127 -1.72 16.42 8.35
C LEU A 127 -0.94 17.29 9.35
N ASN A 128 0.05 16.71 10.03
CA ASN A 128 0.87 17.43 11.01
C ASN A 128 1.74 18.50 10.36
N ASP A 129 2.29 18.25 9.17
CA ASP A 129 3.02 19.27 8.42
C ASP A 129 2.09 20.43 8.03
N LYS A 130 0.92 20.13 7.46
CA LYS A 130 -0.09 21.14 7.08
C LYS A 130 -0.53 22.00 8.27
N LYS A 131 -0.79 21.39 9.44
CA LYS A 131 -1.14 22.13 10.67
C LYS A 131 0.02 23.00 11.12
N GLY A 132 1.24 22.46 11.16
CA GLY A 132 2.44 23.18 11.60
C GLY A 132 2.81 24.39 10.74
N GLN A 133 2.31 24.49 9.51
CA GLN A 133 2.46 25.67 8.64
C GLN A 133 1.42 26.75 8.93
N ARG A 134 0.18 26.37 9.30
CA ARG A 134 -0.91 27.32 9.61
C ARG A 134 -0.70 28.13 10.88
N ILE A 135 0.12 27.64 11.80
CA ILE A 135 0.42 28.30 13.10
C ILE A 135 1.61 29.27 13.00
N LYS A 136 2.33 29.27 11.87
CA LYS A 136 3.53 30.08 11.65
C LYS A 136 3.31 31.26 10.68
N GLY A 137 2.09 31.46 10.22
CA GLY A 137 1.66 32.63 9.45
C GLY A 137 0.74 33.49 10.30
#